data_AF-A0A542DJU9-F1
#
_entry.id   AF-A0A542DJU9-F1
#
_cell.length_a   1.000
_cell.length_b   1.000
_cell.length_c   1.000
_cell.angle_alpha   90.00
_cell.angle_beta   90.00
_cell.angle_gamma   90.00
#
_symmetry.space_group_name_H-M   'P 1'
#
loop_
_entity.id
_entity.type
_entity.pdbx_description
1 polymer ?
#
loop_
_entity_poly.entity_id
_entity_poly.type
_entity_poly.pdbx_seq_one_letter_code
_entity_poly.pdbx_strand_id
1 'polypeptide(L)'
;MADPSGERAAAGTPPEGWADLLDWWAEQRAGLFEGFAAGPEAPAWMPFRLFPPTTASWARRQAHEAAIHRVDAELALGPRANAVSFDPEFAADGIDELLAWLLPSRPDGWNSGEVAGEVLVHAADAGRVWTVRLEPGAAPEVRAGAAVPAGFEAGATIAGTADSVYRAVWGRPSRAVMSGNAALLEPLRAP
;
A
#
# COMPACT_ATOMS: atom_id res chain seq x y z
N MET A 1 0.52 -15.74 -16.38
CA MET A 1 1.48 -14.61 -16.33
C MET A 1 2.88 -15.18 -16.40
N ALA A 2 3.70 -14.73 -17.36
CA ALA A 2 5.09 -15.15 -17.57
C ALA A 2 5.90 -14.13 -18.40
N ASP A 3 5.23 -13.22 -19.11
CA ASP A 3 5.88 -12.16 -19.87
C ASP A 3 6.05 -10.91 -18.99
N PRO A 4 7.26 -10.59 -18.52
CA PRO A 4 7.52 -9.41 -17.70
C PRO A 4 7.51 -8.11 -18.50
N SER A 5 7.51 -8.16 -19.83
CA SER A 5 7.51 -6.95 -20.68
C SER A 5 6.17 -6.21 -20.64
N GLY A 6 5.08 -6.93 -20.35
CA GLY A 6 3.73 -6.39 -20.38
C GLY A 6 3.17 -6.18 -21.79
N GLU A 7 3.86 -6.60 -22.86
CA GLU A 7 3.38 -6.46 -24.24
C GLU A 7 2.01 -7.13 -24.45
N ARG A 8 1.72 -8.16 -23.67
CA ARG A 8 0.44 -8.89 -23.69
C ARG A 8 -0.46 -8.59 -22.50
N ALA A 9 -0.09 -7.64 -21.64
CA ALA A 9 -0.93 -7.25 -20.52
C ALA A 9 -2.13 -6.45 -21.05
N ALA A 10 -3.33 -6.99 -20.86
CA ALA A 10 -4.57 -6.31 -21.17
C ALA A 10 -5.48 -6.36 -19.95
N ALA A 11 -6.05 -5.22 -19.57
CA ALA A 11 -7.10 -5.19 -18.57
C ALA A 11 -8.31 -5.95 -19.10
N GLY A 12 -8.88 -6.84 -18.29
CA GLY A 12 -10.15 -7.48 -18.63
C GLY A 12 -11.28 -6.45 -18.60
N THR A 13 -12.30 -6.66 -19.44
CA THR A 13 -13.53 -5.87 -19.42
C THR A 13 -14.55 -6.55 -18.52
N PRO A 14 -14.87 -6.02 -17.33
CA PRO A 14 -15.86 -6.63 -16.46
C PRO A 14 -17.27 -6.52 -17.07
N PRO A 15 -18.13 -7.54 -16.92
CA PRO A 15 -19.55 -7.44 -17.28
C PRO A 15 -20.30 -6.38 -16.45
N GLU A 16 -21.34 -5.77 -17.04
CA GLU A 16 -22.21 -4.81 -16.33
C GLU A 16 -23.19 -5.49 -15.36
N GLY A 17 -23.59 -6.73 -15.67
CA GLY A 17 -24.55 -7.49 -14.88
C GLY A 17 -23.93 -8.03 -13.59
N TRP A 18 -24.62 -7.86 -12.45
CA TRP A 18 -24.10 -8.28 -11.15
C TRP A 18 -23.77 -9.77 -11.04
N ALA A 19 -24.63 -10.64 -11.56
CA ALA A 19 -24.39 -12.09 -11.53
C ALA A 19 -23.17 -12.47 -12.38
N ASP A 20 -23.14 -11.98 -13.63
CA ASP A 20 -22.05 -12.23 -14.57
C ASP A 20 -20.70 -11.66 -14.06
N LEU A 21 -20.74 -10.54 -13.33
CA LEU A 21 -19.56 -9.94 -12.70
C LEU A 21 -18.93 -10.86 -11.65
N LEU A 22 -19.75 -11.56 -10.85
CA LEU A 22 -19.25 -12.47 -9.82
C LEU A 22 -18.58 -13.71 -10.42
N ASP A 23 -19.17 -14.26 -11.48
CA ASP A 23 -18.60 -15.39 -12.21
C ASP A 23 -17.29 -14.97 -12.90
N TRP A 24 -17.29 -13.82 -13.57
CA TRP A 24 -16.09 -13.25 -14.16
C TRP A 24 -14.98 -13.00 -13.12
N TRP A 25 -15.32 -12.46 -11.95
CA TRP A 25 -14.36 -12.28 -10.86
C TRP A 25 -13.77 -13.60 -10.37
N ALA A 26 -14.61 -14.64 -10.24
CA ALA A 26 -14.15 -15.97 -9.86
C ALA A 26 -13.14 -16.54 -10.87
N GLU A 27 -13.39 -16.34 -12.17
CA GLU A 27 -12.45 -16.71 -13.25
C GLU A 27 -11.14 -15.92 -13.17
N GLN A 28 -11.19 -14.59 -13.00
CA GLN A 28 -9.97 -13.77 -12.88
C GLN A 28 -9.13 -14.19 -11.67
N ARG A 29 -9.78 -14.47 -10.54
CA ARG A 29 -9.12 -14.94 -9.32
C ARG A 29 -8.50 -16.32 -9.52
N ALA A 30 -9.17 -17.23 -10.23
CA ALA A 30 -8.62 -18.54 -10.56
C ALA A 30 -7.36 -18.41 -11.42
N GLY A 31 -7.40 -17.60 -12.47
CA GLY A 31 -6.23 -17.33 -13.33
C GLY A 31 -5.06 -16.68 -12.59
N LEU A 32 -5.34 -15.82 -11.60
CA LEU A 32 -4.32 -15.27 -10.71
C LEU A 32 -3.62 -16.36 -9.89
N PHE A 33 -4.40 -17.26 -9.26
CA PHE A 33 -3.84 -18.38 -8.49
C PHE A 33 -3.06 -19.37 -9.34
N GLU A 34 -3.52 -19.65 -10.57
CA GLU A 34 -2.75 -20.43 -11.54
C GLU A 34 -1.42 -19.76 -11.87
N GLY A 35 -1.39 -18.43 -11.99
CA GLY A 35 -0.15 -17.67 -12.12
C GLY A 35 0.81 -17.86 -10.94
N PHE A 36 0.29 -17.86 -9.71
CA PHE A 36 1.10 -18.07 -8.51
C PHE A 36 1.63 -19.51 -8.38
N ALA A 37 0.97 -20.49 -8.98
CA ALA A 37 1.42 -21.88 -8.98
C ALA A 37 2.78 -22.07 -9.70
N ALA A 38 3.22 -21.11 -10.51
CA ALA A 38 4.55 -21.10 -11.14
C ALA A 38 5.71 -20.88 -10.15
N GLY A 39 5.43 -20.55 -8.89
CA GLY A 39 6.41 -20.28 -7.84
C GLY A 39 6.77 -18.80 -7.73
N PRO A 40 7.35 -18.35 -6.58
CA PRO A 40 7.52 -16.93 -6.23
C PRO A 40 8.50 -16.14 -7.12
N GLU A 41 9.46 -16.84 -7.73
CA GLU A 41 10.48 -16.24 -8.61
C GLU A 41 10.05 -16.22 -10.08
N ALA A 42 8.86 -16.73 -10.40
CA ALA A 42 8.39 -16.75 -11.78
C ALA A 42 8.23 -15.31 -12.31
N PRO A 43 8.67 -15.02 -13.53
CA PRO A 43 8.54 -13.68 -14.10
C PRO A 43 7.07 -13.24 -14.22
N ALA A 44 6.80 -11.98 -13.89
CA ALA A 44 5.48 -11.38 -14.04
C ALA A 44 5.59 -9.88 -14.32
N TRP A 45 4.75 -9.37 -15.23
CA TRP A 45 4.71 -7.95 -15.51
C TRP A 45 4.10 -7.16 -14.34
N MET A 46 4.71 -6.06 -13.92
CA MET A 46 4.18 -5.16 -12.88
C MET A 46 3.97 -3.75 -13.45
N PRO A 47 2.81 -3.09 -13.20
CA PRO A 47 2.61 -1.70 -13.59
C PRO A 47 3.40 -0.70 -12.71
N PHE A 48 4.08 -1.19 -11.66
CA PHE A 48 4.82 -0.39 -10.68
C PHE A 48 6.33 -0.61 -10.85
N ARG A 49 7.08 0.46 -11.13
CA ARG A 49 8.49 0.37 -11.54
C ARG A 49 9.44 -0.13 -10.45
N LEU A 50 9.11 0.10 -9.18
CA LEU A 50 9.97 -0.32 -8.08
C LEU A 50 9.79 -1.79 -7.71
N PHE A 51 8.68 -2.43 -8.07
CA PHE A 51 8.45 -3.83 -7.72
C PHE A 51 9.29 -4.76 -8.61
N PRO A 52 9.96 -5.78 -8.05
CA PRO A 52 10.56 -6.84 -8.86
C PRO A 52 9.48 -7.46 -9.75
N PRO A 53 9.75 -7.70 -11.05
CA PRO A 53 8.76 -8.25 -11.98
C PRO A 53 8.60 -9.77 -11.77
N THR A 54 8.08 -10.16 -10.60
CA THR A 54 7.90 -11.55 -10.18
C THR A 54 6.49 -11.78 -9.63
N THR A 55 6.06 -13.04 -9.62
CA THR A 55 4.80 -13.48 -9.01
C THR A 55 4.75 -13.21 -7.51
N ALA A 56 5.87 -13.23 -6.79
CA ALA A 56 5.91 -12.85 -5.37
C ALA A 56 5.48 -11.39 -5.15
N SER A 57 5.93 -10.47 -6.01
CA SER A 57 5.52 -9.06 -5.96
C SER A 57 4.03 -8.89 -6.22
N TRP A 58 3.47 -9.64 -7.17
CA TRP A 58 2.02 -9.68 -7.37
C TRP A 58 1.28 -10.25 -6.16
N ALA A 59 1.77 -11.33 -5.56
CA ALA A 59 1.15 -11.93 -4.39
C ALA A 59 1.10 -10.94 -3.22
N ARG A 60 2.19 -10.19 -2.99
CA ARG A 60 2.25 -9.10 -2.01
C ARG A 60 1.21 -8.01 -2.31
N ARG A 61 1.20 -7.48 -3.54
CA ARG A 61 0.24 -6.45 -3.98
C ARG A 61 -1.21 -6.90 -3.81
N GLN A 62 -1.53 -8.11 -4.27
CA GLN A 62 -2.90 -8.64 -4.21
C GLN A 62 -3.35 -8.93 -2.77
N ALA A 63 -2.42 -9.31 -1.87
CA ALA A 63 -2.74 -9.47 -0.46
C ALA A 63 -3.17 -8.13 0.17
N HIS A 64 -2.45 -7.04 -0.12
CA HIS A 64 -2.78 -5.71 0.40
C HIS A 64 -4.00 -5.08 -0.28
N GLU A 65 -4.19 -5.25 -1.60
CA GLU A 65 -5.43 -4.87 -2.29
C GLU A 65 -6.65 -5.54 -1.63
N ALA A 66 -6.61 -6.86 -1.46
CA ALA A 66 -7.71 -7.61 -0.87
C ALA A 66 -7.96 -7.22 0.60
N ALA A 67 -6.91 -6.96 1.37
CA ALA A 67 -7.00 -6.54 2.76
C ALA A 67 -7.69 -5.17 2.89
N ILE A 68 -7.23 -4.17 2.12
CA ILE A 68 -7.80 -2.82 2.15
C ILE A 68 -9.24 -2.81 1.61
N HIS A 69 -9.54 -3.52 0.53
CA HIS A 69 -10.91 -3.59 0.02
C HIS A 69 -11.85 -4.41 0.91
N ARG A 70 -11.34 -5.34 1.73
CA ARG A 70 -12.11 -5.93 2.82
C ARG A 70 -12.50 -4.87 3.85
N VAL A 71 -11.59 -3.96 4.21
CA VAL A 71 -11.92 -2.83 5.10
C VAL A 71 -13.02 -1.97 4.47
N ASP A 72 -12.90 -1.64 3.19
CA ASP A 72 -13.90 -0.83 2.47
C ASP A 72 -15.30 -1.51 2.50
N ALA A 73 -15.34 -2.82 2.24
CA ALA A 73 -16.59 -3.60 2.28
C ALA A 73 -17.22 -3.66 3.69
N GLU A 74 -16.41 -3.83 4.73
CA GLU A 74 -16.90 -3.87 6.12
C GLU A 74 -17.38 -2.49 6.60
N LEU A 75 -16.71 -1.41 6.18
CA LEU A 75 -17.15 -0.04 6.44
C LEU A 75 -18.52 0.25 5.79
N ALA A 76 -18.77 -0.29 4.59
CA ALA A 76 -20.05 -0.14 3.89
C ALA A 76 -21.22 -0.82 4.62
N LEU A 77 -20.97 -1.84 5.44
CA LEU A 77 -21.99 -2.48 6.30
C LEU A 77 -22.37 -1.61 7.52
N GLY A 78 -21.63 -0.53 7.77
CA GLY A 78 -21.92 0.46 8.80
C GLY A 78 -21.42 0.08 10.21
N PRO A 79 -21.83 0.83 11.26
CA PRO A 79 -21.22 0.79 12.60
C PRO A 79 -21.33 -0.54 13.35
N ARG A 80 -22.12 -1.49 12.84
CA ARG A 80 -22.34 -2.81 13.45
C ARG A 80 -21.48 -3.91 12.81
N ALA A 81 -20.71 -3.59 11.78
CA ALA A 81 -19.80 -4.53 11.14
C ALA A 81 -18.69 -4.95 12.12
N ASN A 82 -18.17 -6.17 11.95
CA ASN A 82 -17.04 -6.62 12.74
C ASN A 82 -15.83 -5.77 12.38
N ALA A 83 -15.12 -5.25 13.38
CA ALA A 83 -13.87 -4.57 13.15
C ALA A 83 -12.85 -5.61 12.64
N VAL A 84 -12.49 -5.53 11.36
CA VAL A 84 -11.32 -6.25 10.83
C VAL A 84 -10.10 -5.70 11.52
N SER A 85 -9.19 -6.56 11.95
CA SER A 85 -7.85 -6.20 12.41
C SER A 85 -6.84 -7.09 11.71
N PHE A 86 -5.70 -6.52 11.34
CA PHE A 86 -4.62 -7.27 10.71
C PHE A 86 -3.52 -7.64 11.71
N ASP A 87 -2.80 -8.72 11.41
CA ASP A 87 -1.58 -9.09 12.13
C ASP A 87 -0.55 -7.95 12.05
N PRO A 88 0.20 -7.64 13.13
CA PRO A 88 1.15 -6.53 13.13
C PRO A 88 2.21 -6.59 12.03
N GLU A 89 2.77 -7.76 11.72
CA GLU A 89 3.79 -7.87 10.66
C GLU A 89 3.16 -7.73 9.27
N PHE A 90 1.95 -8.26 9.06
CA PHE A 90 1.22 -8.04 7.81
C PHE A 90 0.92 -6.55 7.59
N ALA A 91 0.40 -5.86 8.61
CA ALA A 91 0.10 -4.44 8.52
C ALA A 91 1.37 -3.61 8.33
N ALA A 92 2.48 -3.96 9.00
CA ALA A 92 3.76 -3.32 8.80
C ALA A 92 4.32 -3.52 7.39
N ASP A 93 4.17 -4.72 6.79
CA ASP A 93 4.53 -4.95 5.39
C ASP A 93 3.71 -4.06 4.43
N GLY A 94 2.43 -3.85 4.72
CA GLY A 94 1.58 -2.98 3.92
C GLY A 94 1.87 -1.49 4.08
N ILE A 95 2.35 -1.06 5.25
CA ILE A 95 2.91 0.30 5.44
C ILE A 95 4.16 0.44 4.58
N ASP A 96 5.07 -0.54 4.65
CA ASP A 96 6.30 -0.54 3.86
C ASP A 96 6.02 -0.52 2.35
N GLU A 97 5.11 -1.37 1.88
CA GLU A 97 4.71 -1.44 0.48
C GLU A 97 4.27 -0.08 -0.05
N LEU A 98 3.36 0.58 0.68
CA LEU A 98 2.86 1.88 0.26
C LEU A 98 3.99 2.92 0.24
N LEU A 99 4.70 3.08 1.36
CA LEU A 99 5.69 4.14 1.52
C LEU A 99 6.88 3.96 0.59
N ALA A 100 7.47 2.77 0.54
CA ALA A 100 8.72 2.53 -0.16
C ALA A 100 8.55 2.12 -1.63
N TRP A 101 7.38 1.63 -2.04
CA TRP A 101 7.20 1.05 -3.38
C TRP A 101 6.14 1.76 -4.21
N LEU A 102 4.96 2.05 -3.65
CA LEU A 102 3.86 2.65 -4.40
C LEU A 102 3.95 4.17 -4.47
N LEU A 103 4.19 4.85 -3.34
CA LEU A 103 4.33 6.31 -3.31
C LEU A 103 5.40 6.84 -4.28
N PRO A 104 6.62 6.26 -4.35
CA PRO A 104 7.64 6.75 -5.26
C PRO A 104 7.40 6.32 -6.72
N SER A 105 6.50 5.34 -6.98
CA SER A 105 6.19 4.82 -8.32
C SER A 105 5.02 5.52 -9.02
N ARG A 106 4.47 6.61 -8.47
CA ARG A 106 3.28 7.29 -9.03
C ARG A 106 3.52 7.77 -10.48
N PRO A 107 2.66 7.40 -11.45
CA PRO A 107 2.90 7.62 -12.89
C PRO A 107 2.93 9.09 -13.32
N ASP A 108 2.20 9.98 -12.65
CA ASP A 108 2.18 11.42 -12.95
C ASP A 108 3.40 12.17 -12.39
N GLY A 109 4.39 11.42 -11.89
CA GLY A 109 5.48 11.95 -11.08
C GLY A 109 5.01 12.22 -9.64
N TRP A 110 5.92 12.10 -8.70
CA TRP A 110 5.71 12.68 -7.37
C TRP A 110 5.68 14.20 -7.52
N ASN A 111 4.50 14.77 -7.74
CA ASN A 111 4.32 16.21 -7.87
C ASN A 111 2.99 16.66 -7.26
N SER A 112 2.81 16.40 -5.96
CA SER A 112 1.61 16.84 -5.22
C SER A 112 1.87 17.92 -4.17
N GLY A 113 3.07 18.52 -4.10
CA GLY A 113 3.23 19.70 -3.24
C GLY A 113 4.55 20.45 -3.33
N GLU A 114 4.46 21.75 -3.06
CA GLU A 114 5.58 22.65 -2.72
C GLU A 114 6.15 22.35 -1.31
N VAL A 115 5.83 21.19 -0.74
CA VAL A 115 6.11 20.85 0.65
C VAL A 115 7.45 20.13 0.77
N ALA A 116 8.33 20.67 1.62
CA ALA A 116 9.58 20.06 2.03
C ALA A 116 9.51 19.72 3.52
N GLY A 117 10.02 18.55 3.91
CA GLY A 117 10.12 18.18 5.31
C GLY A 117 10.23 16.68 5.55
N GLU A 118 10.34 16.34 6.83
CA GLU A 118 10.55 14.97 7.29
C GLU A 118 9.29 14.48 8.01
N VAL A 119 8.84 13.27 7.70
CA VAL A 119 7.70 12.61 8.36
C VAL A 119 8.16 11.34 9.04
N LEU A 120 7.76 11.18 10.31
CA LEU A 120 7.93 9.95 11.05
C LEU A 120 6.67 9.08 10.95
N VAL A 121 6.82 7.83 10.57
CA VAL A 121 5.76 6.81 10.64
C VAL A 121 6.20 5.71 11.59
N HIS A 122 5.40 5.39 12.61
CA HIS A 122 5.78 4.45 13.66
C HIS A 122 4.66 3.46 13.99
N ALA A 123 4.90 2.18 13.68
CA ALA A 123 4.06 1.06 14.07
C ALA A 123 4.64 0.42 15.35
N ALA A 124 4.08 0.80 16.50
CA ALA A 124 4.70 0.54 17.81
C ALA A 124 4.68 -0.94 18.23
N ASP A 125 3.59 -1.65 17.93
CA ASP A 125 3.41 -3.08 18.23
C ASP A 125 4.19 -4.00 17.28
N ALA A 126 4.57 -3.51 16.09
CA ALA A 126 5.49 -4.19 15.17
C ALA A 126 6.97 -3.77 15.39
N GLY A 127 7.24 -2.80 16.27
CA GLY A 127 8.60 -2.29 16.51
C GLY A 127 9.27 -1.71 15.25
N ARG A 128 8.48 -1.12 14.35
CA ARG A 128 8.94 -0.63 13.03
C ARG A 128 8.70 0.85 12.86
N VAL A 129 9.71 1.50 12.28
CA VAL A 129 9.74 2.93 11.99
C VAL A 129 10.07 3.14 10.52
N TRP A 130 9.41 4.11 9.90
CA TRP A 130 9.78 4.66 8.61
C TRP A 130 9.99 6.16 8.76
N THR A 131 11.08 6.67 8.18
CA THR A 131 11.27 8.11 7.97
C THR A 131 11.06 8.41 6.50
N VAL A 132 10.23 9.40 6.20
CA VAL A 132 9.89 9.83 4.84
C VAL A 132 10.35 11.27 4.66
N ARG A 133 11.32 11.48 3.78
CA ARG A 133 11.76 12.81 3.38
C ARG A 133 11.01 13.25 2.14
N LEU A 134 10.37 14.41 2.24
CA LEU A 134 9.67 15.06 1.14
C LEU A 134 10.49 16.25 0.65
N GLU A 135 10.68 16.33 -0.66
CA GLU A 135 11.31 17.45 -1.34
C GLU A 135 10.48 17.84 -2.57
N PRO A 136 10.28 19.13 -2.85
CA PRO A 136 9.56 19.58 -4.04
C PRO A 136 10.23 19.04 -5.32
N GLY A 137 9.43 18.38 -6.17
CA GLY A 137 9.88 17.86 -7.46
C GLY A 137 10.73 16.59 -7.42
N ALA A 138 10.92 15.96 -6.26
CA ALA A 138 11.64 14.70 -6.13
C ALA A 138 10.78 13.62 -5.47
N ALA A 139 10.93 12.36 -5.91
CA ALA A 139 10.29 11.23 -5.25
C ALA A 139 10.69 11.15 -3.77
N PRO A 140 9.80 10.69 -2.87
CA PRO A 140 10.07 10.69 -1.45
C PRO A 140 11.18 9.69 -1.14
N GLU A 141 12.13 10.08 -0.28
CA GLU A 141 13.13 9.15 0.23
C GLU A 141 12.59 8.47 1.47
N VAL A 142 12.50 7.14 1.44
CA VAL A 142 11.97 6.35 2.54
C VAL A 142 13.08 5.48 3.13
N ARG A 143 13.20 5.51 4.47
CA ARG A 143 14.09 4.61 5.21
C ARG A 143 13.28 3.88 6.27
N ALA A 144 13.31 2.55 6.21
CA ALA A 144 12.72 1.69 7.22
C ALA A 144 13.77 1.25 8.25
N GLY A 145 13.37 1.05 9.51
CA GLY A 145 14.26 0.59 10.56
C GLY A 145 13.52 0.24 11.85
N ALA A 146 14.29 -0.14 12.87
CA ALA A 146 13.77 -0.48 14.20
C ALA A 146 13.77 0.72 15.18
N ALA A 147 14.37 1.84 14.80
CA ALA A 147 14.47 3.01 15.65
C ALA A 147 14.51 4.30 14.80
N VAL A 148 14.06 5.39 15.42
CA VAL A 148 14.19 6.73 14.86
C VAL A 148 15.68 7.09 14.80
N PRO A 149 16.20 7.60 13.66
CA PRO A 149 17.59 8.06 13.57
C PRO A 149 17.91 9.13 14.63
N ALA A 150 19.13 9.10 15.15
CA ALA A 150 19.58 10.09 16.13
C ALA A 150 19.54 11.51 15.53
N GLY A 151 18.95 12.46 16.25
CA GLY A 151 18.79 13.84 15.78
C GLY A 151 17.75 14.03 14.68
N PHE A 152 16.89 13.04 14.44
CA PHE A 152 15.78 13.18 13.50
C PHE A 152 14.68 14.07 14.10
N GLU A 153 14.42 15.19 13.44
CA GLU A 153 13.37 16.13 13.82
C GLU A 153 12.21 15.99 12.83
N ALA A 154 11.12 15.37 13.27
CA ALA A 154 9.95 15.13 12.44
C ALA A 154 9.10 16.41 12.32
N GLY A 155 8.84 16.85 11.09
CA GLY A 155 7.88 17.92 10.82
C GLY A 155 6.43 17.45 10.97
N ALA A 156 6.18 16.15 10.80
CA ALA A 156 4.91 15.51 11.12
C ALA A 156 5.12 14.05 11.55
N THR A 157 4.15 13.47 12.25
CA THR A 157 4.21 12.08 12.73
C THR A 157 2.88 11.36 12.52
N ILE A 158 2.95 10.09 12.15
CA ILE A 158 1.85 9.10 12.19
C ILE A 158 2.30 7.95 13.09
N ALA A 159 1.61 7.71 14.20
CA ALA A 159 2.01 6.67 15.15
C ALA A 159 0.82 5.90 15.72
N GLY A 160 1.01 4.62 16.03
CA GLY A 160 -0.01 3.77 16.65
C GLY A 160 0.31 2.29 16.53
N THR A 161 -0.72 1.45 16.60
CA THR A 161 -0.60 0.05 16.18
C THR A 161 -0.38 -0.03 14.68
N ALA A 162 0.26 -1.10 14.20
CA ALA A 162 0.52 -1.34 12.79
C ALA A 162 -0.78 -1.31 11.98
N ASP A 163 -1.86 -1.94 12.45
CA ASP A 163 -3.18 -1.88 11.80
C ASP A 163 -3.70 -0.43 11.67
N SER A 164 -3.56 0.37 12.73
CA SER A 164 -4.00 1.77 12.70
C SER A 164 -3.17 2.58 11.69
N VAL A 165 -1.84 2.45 11.75
CA VAL A 165 -0.94 3.19 10.85
C VAL A 165 -1.14 2.75 9.41
N TYR A 166 -1.29 1.45 9.17
CA TYR A 166 -1.61 0.86 7.87
C TYR A 166 -2.88 1.46 7.29
N ARG A 167 -4.00 1.47 8.02
CA ARG A 167 -5.23 2.14 7.56
C ARG A 167 -5.01 3.61 7.26
N ALA A 168 -4.26 4.32 8.12
CA ALA A 168 -4.06 5.76 7.98
C ALA A 168 -3.28 6.11 6.72
N VAL A 169 -2.15 5.43 6.46
CA VAL A 169 -1.35 5.68 5.25
C VAL A 169 -2.11 5.23 4.00
N TRP A 170 -2.90 4.16 4.09
CA TRP A 170 -3.82 3.76 3.04
C TRP A 170 -5.10 4.62 2.97
N GLY A 171 -5.24 5.73 3.71
CA GLY A 171 -6.37 6.66 3.51
C GLY A 171 -7.73 6.18 4.04
N ARG A 172 -7.78 5.18 4.93
CA ARG A 172 -9.00 4.64 5.53
C ARG A 172 -9.18 5.17 6.97
N PRO A 173 -10.40 5.17 7.52
CA PRO A 173 -10.63 5.51 8.92
C PRO A 173 -9.70 4.73 9.86
N SER A 174 -9.04 5.46 10.75
CA SER A 174 -7.95 4.94 11.57
C SER A 174 -7.97 5.52 12.99
N ARG A 175 -7.33 4.82 13.92
CA ARG A 175 -7.03 5.27 15.28
C ARG A 175 -5.58 5.73 15.46
N ALA A 176 -4.81 5.84 14.37
CA ALA A 176 -3.45 6.35 14.43
C ALA A 176 -3.44 7.79 14.92
N VAL A 177 -2.47 8.12 15.77
CA VAL A 177 -2.23 9.49 16.22
C VAL A 177 -1.42 10.19 15.14
N MET A 178 -1.97 11.28 14.62
CA MET A 178 -1.32 12.15 13.65
C MET A 178 -1.04 13.52 14.27
N SER A 179 0.18 14.02 14.14
CA SER A 179 0.61 15.30 14.72
C SER A 179 1.61 16.04 13.83
N GLY A 180 1.83 17.33 14.14
CA GLY A 180 2.74 18.20 13.38
C GLY A 180 2.05 18.89 12.20
N ASN A 181 2.82 19.21 11.16
CA ASN A 181 2.34 19.92 9.99
C ASN A 181 1.49 19.00 9.08
N ALA A 182 0.18 19.23 9.05
CA ALA A 182 -0.75 18.44 8.24
C ALA A 182 -0.44 18.45 6.73
N ALA A 183 0.19 19.51 6.21
CA ALA A 183 0.58 19.58 4.80
C ALA A 183 1.63 18.52 4.42
N LEU A 184 2.40 18.02 5.39
CA LEU A 184 3.35 16.92 5.18
C LEU A 184 2.67 15.54 5.14
N LEU A 185 1.42 15.41 5.61
CA LEU A 185 0.71 14.12 5.69
C LEU A 185 -0.15 13.86 4.45
N GLU A 186 -0.66 14.91 3.79
CA GLU A 186 -1.47 14.79 2.57
C GLU A 186 -0.78 13.97 1.47
N PRO A 187 0.53 14.17 1.15
CA PRO A 187 1.18 13.42 0.08
C PRO A 187 1.33 11.91 0.36
N LEU A 188 1.31 11.51 1.63
CA LEU A 188 1.51 10.12 2.06
C LEU A 188 0.24 9.27 1.95
N ARG A 189 -0.93 9.90 1.78
CA ARG A 189 -2.19 9.17 1.66
C ARG A 189 -2.24 8.41 0.34
N ALA A 190 -2.61 7.13 0.39
CA ALA A 190 -3.04 6.40 -0.79
C ALA A 190 -4.25 7.10 -1.44
N PRO A 191 -4.38 7.04 -2.78
CA PRO A 191 -5.57 7.53 -3.47
C PRO A 191 -6.86 6.82 -3.03
#